data_AF-A0A921LAB5-F1
#
_entry.id   AF-A0A921LAB5-F1
#
_cell.length_a   1.000
_cell.length_b   1.000
_cell.length_c   1.000
_cell.angle_alpha   90.00
_cell.angle_beta   90.00
_cell.angle_gamma   90.00
#
_symmetry.space_group_name_H-M   'P 1'
#
loop_
_entity.id
_entity.type
_entity.pdbx_description
1 polymer ?
#
loop_
_entity_poly.entity_id
_entity_poly.type
_entity_poly.pdbx_seq_one_letter_code
_entity_poly.pdbx_strand_id
1 'polypeptide(L)' 'MEVYKRGKAWTYRIRYKDTNGKRKSLSKSGFKTKKEAYTVGSIPQGLPSKVNVKPEPSSNILVLS' A
#
# COMPACT_ATOMS: atom_id res chain seq x y z
N MET A 1 7.71 -7.13 7.30
CA MET A 1 6.85 -7.26 6.11
C MET A 1 6.26 -8.66 6.11
N GLU A 2 5.00 -8.80 5.73
CA GLU A 2 4.28 -10.06 5.65
C GLU A 2 3.78 -10.24 4.21
N VAL A 3 3.91 -11.44 3.63
CA VAL A 3 3.33 -11.80 2.32
C VAL A 3 2.45 -13.01 2.53
N TYR A 4 1.20 -12.91 2.12
CA TYR A 4 0.20 -13.95 2.32
C TYR A 4 -0.73 -14.07 1.13
N LYS A 5 -1.37 -15.23 0.99
CA LYS A 5 -2.36 -15.49 -0.05
C LYS A 5 -3.74 -15.12 0.49
N ARG A 6 -4.48 -14.28 -0.24
CA ARG A 6 -5.87 -13.90 0.06
C ARG A 6 -6.75 -14.36 -1.10
N GLY A 7 -7.44 -15.49 -0.92
CA GLY A 7 -8.23 -16.12 -1.97
C GLY A 7 -7.34 -16.60 -3.14
N LYS A 8 -7.57 -16.06 -4.34
CA LYS A 8 -6.82 -16.40 -5.56
C LYS A 8 -5.58 -15.54 -5.81
N ALA A 9 -5.36 -14.49 -5.02
CA ALA A 9 -4.27 -13.54 -5.21
C ALA A 9 -3.30 -13.49 -4.03
N TRP A 10 -2.08 -13.04 -4.29
CA TRP A 10 -1.08 -12.73 -3.28
C TRP A 10 -1.18 -11.27 -2.85
N THR A 11 -0.83 -11.03 -1.59
CA THR A 11 -0.92 -9.73 -0.93
C THR A 11 0.32 -9.54 -0.05
N TYR A 12 0.88 -8.34 -0.01
CA TYR A 12 1.86 -7.97 0.99
C TYR A 12 1.26 -6.99 1.99
N ARG A 13 1.80 -7.00 3.22
CA ARG A 13 1.50 -6.04 4.28
C ARG A 13 2.79 -5.59 4.95
N ILE A 14 2.99 -4.29 5.05
CA ILE A 14 4.11 -3.66 5.73
C ILE A 14 3.52 -2.87 6.89
N ARG A 15 3.91 -3.23 8.12
CA ARG A 15 3.58 -2.47 9.33
C ARG A 15 4.78 -1.59 9.65
N TYR A 16 4.56 -0.30 9.83
CA TYR A 16 5.60 0.65 10.19
C TYR A 16 5.05 1.60 11.26
N LYS A 17 5.95 2.24 11.99
CA LYS A 17 5.60 3.36 12.85
C LYS A 17 5.82 4.64 12.06
N ASP A 18 4.83 5.53 12.11
CA ASP A 18 4.98 6.87 11.58
C ASP A 18 5.95 7.68 12.47
N THR A 19 6.40 8.85 12.01
CA THR A 19 7.26 9.75 12.80
C THR A 19 6.62 10.16 14.12
N ASN A 20 5.28 10.20 14.17
CA ASN A 20 4.48 10.44 15.37
C ASN A 20 4.33 9.21 16.30
N GLY A 21 5.05 8.11 16.05
CA GLY A 21 4.97 6.87 16.84
C GLY A 21 3.71 6.03 16.61
N LYS A 22 2.74 6.52 15.83
CA LYS A 22 1.50 5.80 15.49
C LYS A 22 1.80 4.61 14.58
N ARG A 23 1.23 3.44 14.91
CA ARG A 23 1.32 2.24 14.07
C ARG A 23 0.47 2.43 12.82
N LYS A 24 1.10 2.34 11.64
CA LYS A 24 0.44 2.32 10.33
C LYS A 24 0.69 0.99 9.64
N SER A 25 -0.19 0.66 8.70
CA SER A 25 0.03 -0.48 7.81
C SER A 25 -0.29 -0.12 6.37
N LEU A 26 0.65 -0.42 5.47
CA LEU A 26 0.46 -0.41 4.02
C LEU A 26 0.26 -1.84 3.55
N SER A 27 -0.72 -2.05 2.68
CA SER A 27 -0.95 -3.35 2.05
C SER A 27 -1.38 -3.17 0.62
N LYS A 28 -0.90 -4.06 -0.26
CA LYS A 28 -1.37 -4.15 -1.64
C LYS A 28 -1.67 -5.61 -1.96
N SER A 29 -2.81 -5.84 -2.59
CA SER A 29 -3.29 -7.15 -3.02
C SER A 29 -3.44 -7.18 -4.54
N GLY A 30 -3.60 -8.38 -5.10
CA GLY A 30 -3.87 -8.59 -6.52
C GLY A 30 -2.70 -9.20 -7.28
N PHE A 31 -1.63 -9.60 -6.59
CA PHE A 31 -0.47 -10.21 -7.24
C PHE A 31 -0.78 -11.64 -7.66
N LYS A 32 -0.30 -12.03 -8.85
CA LYS A 32 -0.54 -13.38 -9.38
C LYS A 32 0.37 -14.39 -8.70
N THR A 33 1.55 -13.95 -8.27
CA THR A 33 2.57 -14.82 -7.64
C THR A 33 3.08 -14.26 -6.31
N LYS A 34 3.56 -15.16 -5.44
CA LYS A 34 4.21 -14.80 -4.18
C LYS A 34 5.46 -13.95 -4.43
N LYS A 35 6.24 -14.32 -5.45
CA LYS A 35 7.49 -13.64 -5.81
C LYS A 35 7.23 -12.19 -6.17
N GLU A 36 6.20 -11.92 -6.97
CA GLU A 36 5.80 -10.56 -7.35
C GLU A 36 5.39 -9.71 -6.13
N ALA A 37 4.54 -10.27 -5.24
CA ALA A 37 4.16 -9.61 -4.00
C ALA A 37 5.37 -9.33 -3.07
N TYR A 38 6.34 -10.25 -3.03
CA TYR A 38 7.56 -10.10 -2.28
C TYR A 38 8.47 -9.03 -2.88
N THR A 39 8.77 -9.10 -4.18
CA THR A 39 9.61 -8.12 -4.88
C THR A 39 9.07 -6.70 -4.70
N VAL A 40 7.77 -6.47 -4.89
CA VAL A 40 7.18 -5.13 -4.72
C VAL A 40 7.21 -4.69 -3.25
N GLY A 41 6.93 -5.58 -2.30
CA GLY A 41 6.97 -5.24 -0.88
C GLY A 41 8.38 -5.05 -0.30
N SER A 42 9.40 -5.62 -0.94
CA SER A 42 10.81 -5.53 -0.53
C SER A 42 11.52 -4.29 -1.06
N ILE A 43 10.93 -3.53 -1.98
CA ILE A 43 11.48 -2.25 -2.41
C ILE A 43 11.41 -1.27 -1.23
N PRO A 44 12.52 -0.58 -0.86
CA PRO A 44 12.64 0.25 0.35
C PRO A 44 11.66 1.44 0.42
N GLN A 45 10.84 1.63 -0.60
CA GLN A 45 9.68 2.49 -0.60
C GLN A 45 8.54 1.70 -1.23
N GLY A 46 7.51 1.36 -0.47
CA GLY A 46 6.27 0.79 -1.00
C GLY A 46 5.46 1.74 -1.90
N LEU A 47 6.12 2.68 -2.59
CA LEU A 47 5.56 3.41 -3.72
C LEU A 47 5.57 2.47 -4.91
N PRO A 48 4.42 2.07 -5.46
CA PRO A 48 4.41 1.68 -6.86
C PRO A 48 4.90 2.90 -7.65
N SER A 49 6.09 2.81 -8.23
CA SER A 49 6.50 3.70 -9.30
C SER A 49 5.48 3.53 -10.44
N LYS A 50 4.47 4.41 -10.45
CA LYS A 50 3.69 4.83 -11.61
C LYS A 50 2.69 3.82 -12.21
N VAL A 51 1.57 3.51 -11.54
CA VAL A 51 0.29 3.21 -12.23
C VAL A 51 -0.93 3.53 -11.34
N ASN A 52 -1.73 4.51 -11.77
CA ASN A 52 -3.09 4.87 -11.30
C ASN A 52 -3.26 5.63 -9.97
N VAL A 53 -3.07 6.95 -10.03
CA VAL A 53 -3.61 7.91 -9.05
C VAL A 53 -5.03 8.29 -9.50
N LYS A 54 -6.01 8.12 -8.58
CA LYS A 54 -7.46 8.47 -8.60
C LYS A 54 -8.42 7.45 -9.24
N PRO A 55 -9.57 7.18 -8.59
CA PRO A 55 -10.62 8.18 -8.47
C PRO A 55 -10.73 8.75 -7.05
N GLU A 56 -10.75 10.07 -6.95
CA GLU A 56 -11.42 10.75 -5.84
C GLU A 56 -12.91 10.41 -5.89
N PRO A 57 -13.57 10.36 -4.73
CA PRO A 57 -14.68 11.29 -4.56
C PRO A 57 -14.38 12.25 -3.42
N SER A 58 -14.31 13.54 -3.77
CA SER A 58 -14.76 14.67 -2.95
C SER A 58 -14.38 14.63 -1.46
N SER A 59 -13.33 15.33 -1.09
CA SER A 59 -13.27 15.94 0.25
C SER A 59 -13.00 17.43 0.06
N ASN A 60 -14.08 18.20 0.18
CA ASN A 60 -14.10 19.67 0.17
C ASN A 60 -13.01 20.21 1.11
N ILE A 61 -12.02 20.89 0.55
CA ILE A 61 -11.12 21.75 1.31
C ILE A 61 -11.79 23.12 1.38
N LEU A 62 -12.36 23.45 2.54
CA LEU A 62 -12.77 24.81 2.87
C LEU A 62 -11.50 25.68 2.92
N VAL A 63 -11.36 26.58 1.94
CA VAL A 63 -10.41 27.69 2.01
C VAL A 63 -11.08 28.79 2.83
N LEU A 64 -10.58 29.01 4.05
CA LEU A 64 -10.91 30.20 4.86
C LEU A 64 -10.36 31.44 4.15
N SER A 65 -11.25 32.36 3.81
CA SER A 65 -10.95 33.78 3.53
C SER A 65 -11.76 34.63 4.49
#